data_AF-A0A4V3CHN1-F1
#
_entry.id   AF-A0A4V3CHN1-F1
#
_cell.length_a   1.000
_cell.length_b   1.000
_cell.length_c   1.000
_cell.angle_alpha   90.00
_cell.angle_beta   90.00
_cell.angle_gamma   90.00
#
_symmetry.space_group_name_H-M   'P 1'
#
loop_
_entity.id
_entity.type
_entity.pdbx_description
1 polymer ?
#
loop_
_entity_poly.entity_id
_entity_poly.type
_entity_poly.pdbx_seq_one_letter_code
_entity_poly.pdbx_strand_id
1 'polypeptide(L)'
;MKNYLILVFMLFSIKNMAQTDVKTKFQKNKYDLAVSYYKKSDFKNALDLFSIASKLKPENELGKESIKKVDALKTILRDDALNYIVGTWRLAGDKPTWAQASDADTNQIEEIVEISEEKIMFYEIDKKTQIKKLIKTEDLKYYNKDASDASFSDIILSDGTIWSCLLNKETNVLRVINIGKKTQTRVETITSDNEEAYFVKMK
;
A
#
# COMPACT_ATOMS: atom_id res chain seq x y z
N MET A 1 57.49 -2.97 6.63
CA MET A 1 56.05 -2.62 6.70
C MET A 1 55.31 -2.56 5.36
N LYS A 2 55.96 -2.85 4.20
CA LYS A 2 55.31 -2.79 2.87
C LYS A 2 54.50 -4.05 2.51
N ASN A 3 54.84 -5.22 3.09
CA ASN A 3 54.19 -6.50 2.77
C ASN A 3 52.88 -6.75 3.53
N TYR A 4 52.64 -6.08 4.66
CA TYR A 4 51.39 -6.21 5.42
C TYR A 4 50.22 -5.46 4.77
N LEU A 5 50.50 -4.39 4.01
CA LEU A 5 49.48 -3.63 3.27
C LEU A 5 48.83 -4.48 2.16
N ILE A 6 49.61 -5.33 1.49
CA ILE A 6 49.10 -6.26 0.46
C ILE A 6 48.17 -7.31 1.09
N LEU A 7 48.53 -7.83 2.26
CA LEU A 7 47.72 -8.82 2.98
C LEU A 7 46.38 -8.24 3.44
N VAL A 8 46.38 -7.00 3.94
CA VAL A 8 45.15 -6.28 4.33
C VAL A 8 44.26 -6.01 3.11
N PHE A 9 44.84 -5.58 1.97
CA PHE A 9 44.06 -5.36 0.74
C PHE A 9 43.46 -6.65 0.17
N MET A 10 44.18 -7.77 0.26
CA MET A 10 43.71 -9.07 -0.19
C MET A 10 42.56 -9.61 0.70
N LEU A 11 42.65 -9.42 2.02
CA LEU A 11 41.60 -9.82 2.97
C LEU A 11 40.30 -9.02 2.81
N PHE A 12 40.38 -7.74 2.43
CA PHE A 12 39.20 -6.93 2.11
C PHE A 12 38.49 -7.38 0.83
N SER A 13 39.23 -7.88 -0.16
CA SER A 13 38.67 -8.33 -1.44
C SER A 13 37.87 -9.64 -1.29
N ILE A 14 38.30 -10.54 -0.41
CA ILE A 14 37.63 -11.85 -0.17
C ILE A 14 36.28 -11.67 0.56
N LYS A 15 36.19 -10.73 1.51
CA LYS A 15 34.93 -10.46 2.23
C LYS A 15 33.82 -9.95 1.31
N ASN A 16 34.15 -9.14 0.32
CA ASN A 16 33.18 -8.61 -0.65
C ASN A 16 32.63 -9.70 -1.58
N MET A 17 33.44 -10.69 -1.98
CA MET A 17 32.98 -11.78 -2.85
C MET A 17 32.01 -12.74 -2.14
N ALA A 18 32.30 -13.12 -0.89
CA ALA A 18 31.44 -14.02 -0.12
C ALA A 18 30.06 -13.41 0.19
N GLN A 19 30.01 -12.12 0.53
CA GLN A 19 28.74 -11.41 0.76
C GLN A 19 27.92 -11.23 -0.52
N THR A 20 28.60 -11.09 -1.66
CA THR A 20 27.96 -10.96 -2.98
C THR A 20 27.24 -12.24 -3.37
N ASP A 21 27.82 -13.41 -3.08
CA ASP A 21 27.23 -14.72 -3.42
C ASP A 21 25.96 -15.04 -2.58
N VAL A 22 26.00 -14.77 -1.27
CA VAL A 22 24.85 -14.99 -0.37
C VAL A 22 23.65 -14.14 -0.79
N LYS A 23 23.86 -12.85 -1.11
CA LYS A 23 22.79 -11.96 -1.57
C LYS A 23 22.18 -12.42 -2.90
N THR A 24 23.00 -12.86 -3.86
CA THR A 24 22.51 -13.38 -5.14
C THR A 24 21.66 -14.64 -4.93
N LYS A 25 22.14 -15.58 -4.11
CA LYS A 25 21.41 -16.82 -3.81
C LYS A 25 20.09 -16.54 -3.11
N PHE A 26 20.08 -15.61 -2.14
CA PHE A 26 18.87 -15.21 -1.44
C PHE A 26 17.86 -14.53 -2.37
N GLN A 27 18.32 -13.63 -3.25
CA GLN A 27 17.48 -13.00 -4.26
C GLN A 27 16.85 -14.03 -5.19
N LYS A 28 17.64 -14.98 -5.70
CA LYS A 28 17.14 -16.07 -6.55
C LYS A 28 16.06 -16.88 -5.83
N ASN A 29 16.29 -17.27 -4.58
CA ASN A 29 15.29 -17.99 -3.79
C ASN A 29 13.98 -17.21 -3.64
N LYS A 30 14.05 -15.89 -3.40
CA LYS A 30 12.87 -15.03 -3.29
C LYS A 30 12.14 -14.90 -4.63
N TYR A 31 12.88 -14.72 -5.71
CA TYR A 31 12.33 -14.68 -7.06
C TYR A 31 11.63 -15.99 -7.43
N ASP A 32 12.27 -17.14 -7.22
CA ASP A 32 11.72 -18.46 -7.55
C ASP A 32 10.44 -18.74 -6.73
N LEU A 33 10.42 -18.33 -5.46
CA LEU A 33 9.23 -18.42 -4.62
C LEU A 33 8.11 -17.48 -5.11
N ALA A 34 8.44 -16.26 -5.51
CA ALA A 34 7.49 -15.31 -6.09
C ALA A 34 6.83 -15.87 -7.36
N VAL A 35 7.62 -16.51 -8.25
CA VAL A 35 7.12 -17.21 -9.44
C VAL A 35 6.17 -18.34 -9.07
N SER A 36 6.47 -19.09 -8.00
CA SER A 36 5.58 -20.15 -7.51
C SER A 36 4.22 -19.61 -7.06
N TYR A 37 4.20 -18.52 -6.29
CA TYR A 37 2.95 -17.85 -5.90
C TYR A 37 2.20 -17.25 -7.09
N TYR A 38 2.93 -16.63 -8.03
CA TYR A 38 2.36 -16.10 -9.26
C TYR A 38 1.60 -17.18 -10.06
N LYS A 39 2.20 -18.37 -10.22
CA LYS A 39 1.57 -19.51 -10.91
C LYS A 39 0.32 -20.03 -10.20
N LYS A 40 0.18 -19.79 -8.90
CA LYS A 40 -1.00 -20.13 -8.10
C LYS A 40 -2.01 -19.00 -8.03
N SER A 41 -1.81 -17.92 -8.79
CA SER A 41 -2.62 -16.70 -8.76
C SER A 41 -2.66 -16.00 -7.40
N ASP A 42 -1.69 -16.28 -6.52
CA ASP A 42 -1.53 -15.59 -5.24
C ASP A 42 -0.69 -14.33 -5.46
N PHE A 43 -1.33 -13.32 -6.06
CA PHE A 43 -0.67 -12.11 -6.52
C PHE A 43 -0.15 -11.23 -5.38
N LYS A 44 -0.79 -11.26 -4.20
CA LYS A 44 -0.35 -10.49 -3.04
C LYS A 44 0.99 -11.01 -2.52
N ASN A 45 1.13 -12.31 -2.33
CA ASN A 45 2.39 -12.91 -1.89
C ASN A 45 3.47 -12.85 -2.98
N ALA A 46 3.09 -13.00 -4.26
CA ALA A 46 4.02 -12.81 -5.37
C ALA A 46 4.58 -11.38 -5.40
N LEU A 47 3.73 -10.36 -5.24
CA LEU A 47 4.12 -8.95 -5.24
C LEU A 47 5.14 -8.65 -4.13
N ASP A 48 4.88 -9.10 -2.91
CA ASP A 48 5.79 -8.89 -1.77
C ASP A 48 7.17 -9.51 -2.02
N LEU A 49 7.21 -10.74 -2.53
CA LEU A 49 8.46 -11.43 -2.78
C LEU A 49 9.24 -10.87 -3.98
N PHE A 50 8.56 -10.42 -5.05
CA PHE A 50 9.22 -9.71 -6.15
C PHE A 50 9.74 -8.33 -5.68
N SER A 51 9.00 -7.61 -4.84
CA SER A 51 9.46 -6.37 -4.20
C SER A 51 10.77 -6.62 -3.43
N ILE A 52 10.81 -7.65 -2.58
CA ILE A 52 12.03 -8.04 -1.86
C ILE A 52 13.17 -8.39 -2.83
N ALA A 53 12.90 -9.22 -3.85
CA ALA A 53 13.92 -9.63 -4.83
C ALA A 53 14.49 -8.44 -5.61
N SER A 54 13.65 -7.45 -5.95
CA SER A 54 14.10 -6.24 -6.66
C SER A 54 15.03 -5.36 -5.82
N LYS A 55 14.79 -5.26 -4.50
CA LYS A 55 15.57 -4.40 -3.58
C LYS A 55 16.94 -4.98 -3.22
N LEU A 56 17.14 -6.29 -3.34
CA LEU A 56 18.39 -6.96 -2.91
C LEU A 56 19.58 -6.63 -3.83
N LYS A 57 19.38 -6.75 -5.14
CA LYS A 57 20.36 -6.42 -6.20
C LYS A 57 19.62 -5.90 -7.43
N PRO A 58 19.19 -4.62 -7.40
CA PRO A 58 18.38 -4.04 -8.47
C PRO A 58 19.09 -4.01 -9.84
N GLU A 59 20.42 -4.00 -9.83
CA GLU A 59 21.26 -3.87 -11.03
C GLU A 59 21.36 -5.15 -11.88
N ASN A 60 21.08 -6.32 -11.30
CA ASN A 60 21.17 -7.59 -12.01
C ASN A 60 19.85 -7.95 -12.73
N GLU A 61 19.90 -8.96 -13.59
CA GLU A 61 18.76 -9.32 -14.43
C GLU A 61 17.52 -9.72 -13.61
N LEU A 62 17.70 -10.48 -12.52
CA LEU A 62 16.59 -10.84 -11.62
C LEU A 62 15.99 -9.61 -10.94
N GLY A 63 16.81 -8.63 -10.54
CA GLY A 63 16.37 -7.38 -9.94
C GLY A 63 15.52 -6.56 -10.90
N LYS A 64 16.03 -6.33 -12.11
CA LYS A 64 15.31 -5.62 -13.18
C LYS A 64 14.01 -6.31 -13.57
N GLU A 65 14.03 -7.64 -13.68
CA GLU A 65 12.82 -8.40 -13.99
C GLU A 65 11.80 -8.31 -12.85
N SER A 66 12.26 -8.43 -11.60
CA SER A 66 11.39 -8.33 -10.42
C SER A 66 10.66 -6.99 -10.38
N ILE A 67 11.32 -5.87 -10.71
CA ILE A 67 10.66 -4.54 -10.77
C ILE A 67 9.51 -4.56 -11.78
N LYS A 68 9.74 -5.09 -12.99
CA LYS A 68 8.70 -5.19 -14.02
C LYS A 68 7.52 -6.06 -13.55
N LYS A 69 7.81 -7.14 -12.81
CA LYS A 69 6.77 -8.00 -12.22
C LYS A 69 5.99 -7.29 -11.12
N VAL A 70 6.66 -6.50 -10.27
CA VAL A 70 6.02 -5.67 -9.25
C VAL A 70 5.04 -4.69 -9.89
N ASP A 71 5.46 -3.95 -10.91
CA ASP A 71 4.59 -2.99 -11.60
C ASP A 71 3.36 -3.66 -12.21
N ALA A 72 3.55 -4.78 -12.92
CA ALA A 72 2.45 -5.54 -13.50
C ALA A 72 1.47 -6.07 -12.44
N LEU A 73 1.99 -6.59 -11.32
CA LEU A 73 1.17 -7.12 -10.23
C LEU A 73 0.41 -6.02 -9.50
N LYS A 74 1.01 -4.83 -9.31
CA LYS A 74 0.31 -3.67 -8.76
C LYS A 74 -0.91 -3.32 -9.60
N THR A 75 -0.78 -3.28 -10.94
CA THR A 75 -1.91 -3.00 -11.82
C THR A 75 -3.02 -4.03 -11.63
N ILE A 76 -2.69 -5.33 -11.69
CA ILE A 76 -3.68 -6.42 -11.51
C ILE A 76 -4.40 -6.30 -10.16
N LEU A 77 -3.66 -6.07 -9.07
CA LEU A 77 -4.22 -5.97 -7.72
C LEU A 77 -5.05 -4.69 -7.53
N ARG A 78 -4.69 -3.60 -8.18
CA ARG A 78 -5.46 -2.34 -8.18
C ARG A 78 -6.76 -2.50 -8.94
N ASP A 79 -6.73 -3.11 -10.13
CA ASP A 79 -7.93 -3.36 -10.93
C ASP A 79 -8.89 -4.30 -10.19
N ASP A 80 -8.37 -5.38 -9.59
CA ASP A 80 -9.15 -6.27 -8.74
C ASP A 80 -9.76 -5.51 -7.56
N ALA A 81 -8.97 -4.72 -6.83
CA ALA A 81 -9.48 -3.93 -5.71
C ALA A 81 -10.54 -2.90 -6.13
N LEU A 82 -10.34 -2.24 -7.29
CA LEU A 82 -11.24 -1.22 -7.81
C LEU A 82 -12.64 -1.77 -8.05
N ASN A 83 -12.73 -2.98 -8.62
CA ASN A 83 -14.00 -3.68 -8.85
C ASN A 83 -14.84 -3.88 -7.58
N TYR A 84 -14.19 -4.02 -6.42
CA TYR A 84 -14.90 -4.14 -5.14
C TYR A 84 -15.08 -2.82 -4.41
N ILE A 85 -14.20 -1.84 -4.63
CA ILE A 85 -14.24 -0.56 -3.90
C ILE A 85 -15.22 0.44 -4.50
N VAL A 86 -15.54 0.34 -5.80
CA VAL A 86 -16.52 1.23 -6.44
C VAL A 86 -17.89 1.07 -5.78
N GLY A 87 -18.50 2.19 -5.42
CA GLY A 87 -19.81 2.25 -4.76
C GLY A 87 -19.86 3.29 -3.65
N THR A 88 -20.94 3.24 -2.88
CA THR A 88 -21.22 4.16 -1.78
C THR A 88 -20.82 3.52 -0.45
N TRP A 89 -20.13 4.29 0.38
CA TRP A 89 -19.55 3.85 1.65
C TRP A 89 -19.97 4.79 2.75
N ARG A 90 -20.40 4.24 3.87
CA ARG A 90 -20.76 5.01 5.06
C ARG A 90 -19.63 4.96 6.07
N LEU A 91 -19.27 6.12 6.65
CA LEU A 91 -18.34 6.17 7.76
C LEU A 91 -18.96 5.47 8.99
N ALA A 92 -18.27 4.46 9.50
CA ALA A 92 -18.62 3.77 10.73
C ALA A 92 -17.87 4.35 11.95
N GLY A 93 -16.79 5.09 11.75
CA GLY A 93 -16.02 5.74 12.82
C GLY A 93 -14.52 5.44 12.75
N ASP A 94 -13.82 5.71 13.87
CA ASP A 94 -12.36 5.58 14.03
C ASP A 94 -11.92 4.23 14.63
N LYS A 95 -12.88 3.38 15.02
CA LYS A 95 -12.65 2.06 15.61
C LYS A 95 -13.27 0.95 14.77
N PRO A 96 -12.71 -0.29 14.85
CA PRO A 96 -13.32 -1.45 14.21
C PRO A 96 -14.79 -1.60 14.58
N THR A 97 -15.63 -2.01 13.63
CA THR A 97 -17.08 -2.12 13.81
C THR A 97 -17.51 -3.00 15.00
N TRP A 98 -16.72 -4.02 15.36
CA TRP A 98 -16.98 -4.90 16.51
C TRP A 98 -16.63 -4.27 17.87
N ALA A 99 -15.83 -3.20 17.88
CA ALA A 99 -15.34 -2.51 19.07
C ALA A 99 -16.08 -1.20 19.35
N GLN A 100 -17.04 -0.84 18.50
CA GLN A 100 -17.87 0.34 18.70
C GLN A 100 -18.92 0.03 19.76
N ALA A 101 -18.95 0.84 20.83
CA ALA A 101 -20.09 0.84 21.73
C ALA A 101 -21.33 1.27 20.94
N SER A 102 -22.48 0.66 21.24
CA SER A 102 -23.78 1.09 20.73
C SER A 102 -24.17 2.42 21.37
N ASP A 103 -23.35 3.45 21.21
CA ASP A 103 -23.70 4.78 21.63
C ASP A 103 -24.77 5.26 20.66
N ALA A 104 -25.95 5.56 21.22
CA ALA A 104 -27.06 6.14 20.50
C ALA A 104 -26.55 7.34 19.70
N ASP A 105 -26.56 7.15 18.38
CA ASP A 105 -26.03 8.01 17.34
C ASP A 105 -26.62 9.42 17.45
N THR A 106 -26.01 10.26 18.28
CA THR A 106 -26.44 11.64 18.58
C THR A 106 -26.06 12.60 17.46
N ASN A 107 -25.22 12.15 16.51
CA ASN A 107 -24.87 12.92 15.33
C ASN A 107 -26.01 12.90 14.32
N GLN A 108 -26.61 14.06 14.11
CA GLN A 108 -27.65 14.28 13.08
C GLN A 108 -27.08 14.24 11.66
N ILE A 109 -25.75 14.19 11.52
CA ILE A 109 -25.05 14.17 10.24
C ILE A 109 -24.43 12.78 10.05
N GLU A 110 -24.64 12.22 8.87
CA GLU A 110 -24.03 10.98 8.40
C GLU A 110 -23.01 11.31 7.31
N GLU A 111 -21.78 10.82 7.46
CA GLU A 111 -20.72 11.01 6.46
C GLU A 111 -20.66 9.83 5.50
N ILE A 112 -20.69 10.15 4.21
CA ILE A 112 -20.73 9.17 3.12
C ILE A 112 -19.64 9.49 2.10
N VAL A 113 -19.02 8.45 1.57
CA VAL A 113 -18.04 8.51 0.50
C VAL A 113 -18.52 7.71 -0.69
N GLU A 114 -18.60 8.34 -1.86
CA GLU A 114 -18.87 7.65 -3.12
C GLU A 114 -17.58 7.52 -3.91
N ILE A 115 -17.18 6.28 -4.18
CA ILE A 115 -15.95 5.95 -4.90
C ILE A 115 -16.33 5.49 -6.30
N SER A 116 -15.76 6.15 -7.30
CA SER A 116 -15.83 5.81 -8.72
C SER A 116 -14.45 5.39 -9.22
N GLU A 117 -14.34 5.00 -10.49
CA GLU A 117 -13.08 4.57 -11.10
C GLU A 117 -12.00 5.67 -11.07
N GLU A 118 -12.41 6.94 -11.08
CA GLU A 118 -11.49 8.08 -11.19
C GLU A 118 -11.56 9.04 -10.01
N LYS A 119 -12.64 9.01 -9.22
CA LYS A 119 -12.94 10.05 -8.22
C LYS A 119 -13.50 9.49 -6.92
N ILE A 120 -13.21 10.20 -5.84
CA ILE A 120 -13.74 10.01 -4.50
C ILE A 120 -14.55 11.26 -4.14
N MET A 121 -15.84 11.10 -3.86
CA MET A 121 -16.74 12.20 -3.51
C MET A 121 -17.19 12.04 -2.06
N PHE A 122 -17.02 13.09 -1.26
CA PHE A 122 -17.35 13.12 0.16
C PHE A 122 -18.62 13.92 0.37
N TYR A 123 -19.58 13.33 1.08
CA TYR A 123 -20.89 13.89 1.35
C TYR A 123 -21.21 13.88 2.84
N GLU A 124 -22.02 14.85 3.24
CA GLU A 124 -22.74 14.85 4.51
C GLU A 124 -24.24 14.73 4.22
N ILE A 125 -24.91 13.82 4.91
CA ILE A 125 -26.36 13.67 4.88
C ILE A 125 -26.92 14.03 6.25
N ASP A 126 -27.83 15.01 6.28
CA ASP A 126 -28.63 15.27 7.47
C ASP A 126 -29.69 14.15 7.63
N LYS A 127 -29.64 13.41 8.73
CA LYS A 127 -30.52 12.27 9.00
C LYS A 127 -32.00 12.66 9.07
N LYS A 128 -32.33 13.89 9.47
CA LYS A 128 -33.71 14.39 9.60
C LYS A 128 -34.25 14.88 8.26
N THR A 129 -33.46 15.68 7.55
CA THR A 129 -33.92 16.31 6.30
C THR A 129 -33.60 15.49 5.06
N GLN A 130 -32.74 14.47 5.19
CA GLN A 130 -32.19 13.65 4.11
C GLN A 130 -31.50 14.48 3.01
N ILE A 131 -31.10 15.72 3.34
CA ILE A 131 -30.40 16.60 2.41
C ILE A 131 -28.96 16.12 2.30
N LYS A 132 -28.59 15.68 1.09
CA LYS A 132 -27.22 15.28 0.73
C LYS A 132 -26.43 16.50 0.26
N LYS A 133 -25.37 16.85 0.98
CA LYS A 133 -24.48 17.96 0.67
C LYS A 133 -23.10 17.43 0.26
N LEU A 134 -22.62 17.82 -0.91
CA LEU A 134 -21.25 17.53 -1.35
C LEU A 134 -20.26 18.42 -0.59
N ILE A 135 -19.27 17.82 0.06
CA ILE A 135 -18.23 18.51 0.84
C ILE A 135 -16.95 18.63 0.06
N LYS A 136 -16.52 17.53 -0.57
CA LYS A 136 -15.22 17.47 -1.25
C LYS A 136 -15.28 16.48 -2.41
N THR A 137 -14.47 16.74 -3.43
CA THR A 137 -14.21 15.79 -4.51
C THR A 137 -12.70 15.67 -4.68
N GLU A 138 -12.23 14.45 -4.78
CA GLU A 138 -10.82 14.08 -4.92
C GLU A 138 -10.66 13.16 -6.13
N ASP A 139 -9.51 13.23 -6.79
CA ASP A 139 -9.15 12.24 -7.79
C ASP A 139 -8.65 10.97 -7.09
N LEU A 140 -9.06 9.80 -7.56
CA LEU A 140 -8.51 8.53 -7.12
C LEU A 140 -7.11 8.34 -7.72
N LYS A 141 -6.09 8.69 -6.94
CA LYS A 141 -4.68 8.57 -7.35
C LYS A 141 -3.92 7.65 -6.42
N TYR A 142 -3.44 6.53 -6.98
CA TYR A 142 -2.54 5.64 -6.25
C TYR A 142 -1.19 6.31 -5.97
N TYR A 143 -0.74 6.18 -4.74
CA TYR A 143 0.59 6.59 -4.35
C TYR A 143 1.60 5.51 -4.78
N ASN A 144 2.55 5.88 -5.64
CA ASN A 144 3.59 4.98 -6.14
C ASN A 144 4.93 5.71 -6.21
N LYS A 145 5.56 5.96 -5.05
CA LYS A 145 6.84 6.68 -4.99
C LYS A 145 8.02 5.79 -5.42
N ASP A 146 8.02 4.53 -5.01
CA ASP A 146 9.08 3.58 -5.33
C ASP A 146 8.49 2.41 -6.12
N ALA A 147 8.99 2.21 -7.34
CA ALA A 147 8.56 1.12 -8.21
C ALA A 147 8.74 -0.24 -7.53
N SER A 148 9.80 -0.38 -6.70
CA SER A 148 10.10 -1.61 -5.97
C SER A 148 9.22 -1.85 -4.74
N ASP A 149 8.40 -0.88 -4.32
CA ASP A 149 7.57 -1.05 -3.13
C ASP A 149 6.43 -2.07 -3.36
N ALA A 150 6.04 -2.80 -2.32
CA ALA A 150 4.93 -3.75 -2.40
C ALA A 150 3.56 -3.10 -2.20
N SER A 151 3.50 -1.82 -1.81
CA SER A 151 2.22 -1.17 -1.60
C SER A 151 1.49 -0.91 -2.91
N PHE A 152 0.25 -1.41 -3.00
CA PHE A 152 -0.60 -1.26 -4.18
C PHE A 152 -1.90 -0.51 -3.87
N SER A 153 -2.33 -0.44 -2.61
CA SER A 153 -3.60 0.16 -2.18
C SER A 153 -3.44 1.50 -1.47
N ASP A 154 -2.23 2.06 -1.43
CA ASP A 154 -2.04 3.41 -0.91
C ASP A 154 -2.50 4.45 -1.94
N ILE A 155 -3.23 5.45 -1.48
CA ILE A 155 -3.69 6.58 -2.27
C ILE A 155 -3.12 7.88 -1.72
N ILE A 156 -3.03 8.90 -2.57
CA ILE A 156 -2.64 10.26 -2.18
C ILE A 156 -3.76 11.24 -2.53
N LEU A 157 -4.18 12.03 -1.54
CA LEU A 157 -5.20 13.07 -1.72
C LEU A 157 -4.57 14.41 -2.15
N SER A 158 -5.39 15.36 -2.59
CA SER A 158 -4.95 16.69 -3.05
C SER A 158 -4.18 17.50 -2.00
N ASP A 159 -4.43 17.26 -0.71
CA ASP A 159 -3.72 17.87 0.42
C ASP A 159 -2.36 17.22 0.74
N GLY A 160 -1.99 16.20 -0.03
CA GLY A 160 -0.75 15.45 0.10
C GLY A 160 -0.78 14.33 1.15
N THR A 161 -1.90 14.12 1.85
CA THR A 161 -2.03 12.97 2.78
C THR A 161 -2.05 11.65 2.03
N ILE A 162 -1.41 10.64 2.61
CA ILE A 162 -1.26 9.31 2.04
C ILE A 162 -2.00 8.34 2.93
N TRP A 163 -2.95 7.62 2.34
CA TRP A 163 -3.83 6.71 3.05
C TRP A 163 -3.65 5.29 2.53
N SER A 164 -3.42 4.36 3.45
CA SER A 164 -3.42 2.93 3.12
C SER A 164 -4.83 2.38 3.19
N CYS A 165 -5.35 1.88 2.06
CA CYS A 165 -6.70 1.35 1.96
C CYS A 165 -6.69 -0.18 2.10
N LEU A 166 -7.32 -0.70 3.14
CA LEU A 166 -7.39 -2.11 3.47
C LEU A 166 -8.84 -2.58 3.36
N LEU A 167 -9.17 -3.19 2.22
CA LEU A 167 -10.49 -3.76 1.96
C LEU A 167 -10.61 -5.18 2.49
N ASN A 168 -11.63 -5.43 3.32
CA ASN A 168 -12.11 -6.77 3.62
C ASN A 168 -13.30 -7.11 2.73
N LYS A 169 -13.10 -8.02 1.77
CA LYS A 169 -14.12 -8.44 0.79
C LYS A 169 -15.25 -9.27 1.41
N GLU A 170 -14.99 -9.96 2.53
CA GLU A 170 -15.98 -10.80 3.19
C GLU A 170 -16.98 -9.97 4.00
N THR A 171 -16.48 -8.92 4.66
CA THR A 171 -17.29 -8.07 5.54
C THR A 171 -17.74 -6.76 4.88
N ASN A 172 -17.28 -6.47 3.66
CA ASN A 172 -17.50 -5.18 2.97
C ASN A 172 -17.10 -3.98 3.84
N VAL A 173 -15.99 -4.13 4.58
CA VAL A 173 -15.40 -3.07 5.40
C VAL A 173 -14.13 -2.58 4.74
N LEU A 174 -14.04 -1.27 4.58
CA LEU A 174 -12.83 -0.57 4.12
C LEU A 174 -12.23 0.16 5.32
N ARG A 175 -11.05 -0.31 5.76
CA ARG A 175 -10.23 0.40 6.76
C ARG A 175 -9.25 1.27 6.01
N VAL A 176 -9.17 2.55 6.37
CA VAL A 176 -8.16 3.47 5.84
C VAL A 176 -7.29 3.97 6.98
N ILE A 177 -5.98 4.07 6.73
CA ILE A 177 -4.99 4.45 7.74
C ILE A 177 -4.13 5.56 7.14
N ASN A 178 -4.02 6.70 7.81
CA ASN A 178 -3.14 7.78 7.41
C ASN A 178 -1.69 7.37 7.69
N ILE A 179 -0.92 7.04 6.66
CA ILE A 179 0.46 6.55 6.79
C ILE A 179 1.50 7.64 6.56
N GLY A 180 1.10 8.83 6.13
CA GLY A 180 2.03 9.93 5.96
C GLY A 180 1.49 11.11 5.17
N LYS A 181 2.35 12.11 4.99
CA LYS A 181 2.05 13.30 4.22
C LYS A 181 3.21 13.66 3.29
N LYS A 182 2.89 13.87 2.02
CA LYS A 182 3.83 14.40 1.01
C LYS A 182 3.93 15.91 1.16
N THR A 183 5.11 16.39 1.49
CA THR A 183 5.48 17.81 1.43
C THR A 183 6.25 18.09 0.13
N GLN A 184 6.63 19.35 -0.10
CA GLN A 184 7.31 19.77 -1.33
C GLN A 184 8.63 19.02 -1.58
N THR A 185 9.31 18.58 -0.53
CA THR A 185 10.66 18.00 -0.61
C THR A 185 10.75 16.56 -0.11
N ARG A 186 9.81 16.10 0.72
CA ARG A 186 9.87 14.76 1.32
C ARG A 186 8.49 14.18 1.61
N VAL A 187 8.48 12.91 2.02
CA VAL A 187 7.30 12.25 2.57
C VAL A 187 7.56 12.03 4.03
N GLU A 188 6.68 12.55 4.87
CA GLU A 188 6.72 12.39 6.31
C GLU A 188 5.84 11.20 6.67
N THR A 189 6.49 10.09 7.03
CA THR A 189 5.79 8.86 7.42
C THR A 189 5.29 8.98 8.86
N ILE A 190 4.05 8.57 9.11
CA ILE A 190 3.48 8.47 10.46
C ILE A 190 3.69 7.05 10.94
N THR A 191 4.47 6.88 12.01
CA THR A 191 4.85 5.55 12.54
C THR A 191 4.09 5.14 13.80
N SER A 192 3.37 6.07 14.43
CA SER A 192 2.58 5.85 15.62
C SER A 192 1.37 6.79 15.62
N ASP A 193 0.30 6.38 16.31
CA ASP A 193 -0.93 7.16 16.47
C ASP A 193 -1.54 7.60 15.14
N ASN A 194 -1.50 6.71 14.16
CA ASN A 194 -2.07 6.92 12.84
C ASN A 194 -3.59 7.16 12.97
N GLU A 195 -4.08 8.19 12.29
CA GLU A 195 -5.52 8.39 12.12
C GLU A 195 -6.09 7.24 11.29
N GLU A 196 -7.18 6.66 11.76
CA GLU A 196 -7.85 5.56 11.09
C GLU A 196 -9.33 5.87 10.92
N ALA A 197 -9.90 5.36 9.84
CA ALA A 197 -11.34 5.39 9.62
C ALA A 197 -11.81 4.05 9.05
N TYR A 198 -13.00 3.67 9.45
CA TYR A 198 -13.67 2.45 9.00
C TYR A 198 -14.92 2.83 8.23
N PHE A 199 -15.05 2.30 7.03
CA PHE A 199 -16.19 2.49 6.16
C PHE A 199 -16.89 1.16 5.90
N VAL A 200 -18.21 1.19 5.81
CA VAL A 200 -19.04 0.03 5.47
C VAL A 200 -19.74 0.30 4.15
N LYS A 201 -19.65 -0.64 3.21
CA LYS A 201 -20.30 -0.49 1.90
C LYS A 201 -21.82 -0.48 2.05
N MET A 202 -22.46 0.50 1.44
CA MET A 202 -23.91 0.57 1.34
C MET A 202 -24.37 -0.35 0.20
N LYS A 203 -25.52 -1.01 0.41
CA LYS A 203 -26.13 -1.89 -0.59
C LYS A 203 -26.78 -1.11 -1.71
#